data_AF-A0A534W8U2-F1
#
_entry.id   AF-A0A534W8U2-F1
#
_cell.length_a   1.000
_cell.length_b   1.000
_cell.length_c   1.000
_cell.angle_alpha   90.00
_cell.angle_beta   90.00
_cell.angle_gamma   90.00
#
_symmetry.space_group_name_H-M   'P 1'
#
loop_
_entity.id
_entity.type
_entity.pdbx_description
1 polymer ?
#
loop_
_entity_poly.entity_id
_entity_poly.type
_entity_poly.pdbx_seq_one_letter_code
_entity_poly.pdbx_strand_id
1 'polypeptide(L)'
;TRLLNEQRIPTRKQTGRWERSTVWAMLRNPAYKGAAGFGKTQTAPRQRITRPLRLRGGIASRDSAHHERPQDEWIAIPVPPIIDEQTFALAQERLEANKTHAPRRTVVPSVVQGLVSCANCGYALYRTSTRSSARTIYYYRCLGSDAWRRLGGPLCHSRPIRQDLLDRVAWTEIVKLLEEPGLIQSELDRRLAAARHIDPTKRREDGLRRDLARLQKSIARLLTAYQEDLLSLDELRHRMPELRRREYATRAELQSIADQTTDRTAYLRL
;
A
#
# COMPACT_ATOMS: atom_id res chain seq x y z
N THR A 1 15.02 20.77 4.08
CA THR A 1 16.11 21.39 4.86
C THR A 1 16.80 22.53 4.15
N ARG A 2 17.01 22.49 2.82
CA ARG A 2 17.63 23.61 2.06
C ARG A 2 16.97 24.96 2.34
N LEU A 3 15.65 25.05 2.18
CA LEU A 3 14.88 26.27 2.44
C LEU A 3 15.08 26.81 3.87
N LEU A 4 14.99 25.95 4.89
CA LEU A 4 15.20 26.34 6.29
C LEU A 4 16.60 26.93 6.53
N ASN A 5 17.61 26.38 5.87
CA ASN A 5 18.98 26.87 5.96
C ASN A 5 19.20 28.17 5.17
N GLU A 6 18.59 28.29 3.99
CA GLU A 6 18.61 29.52 3.17
C GLU A 6 17.96 30.69 3.90
N GLN A 7 16.84 30.44 4.58
CA GLN A 7 16.13 31.41 5.42
C GLN A 7 16.77 31.64 6.80
N ARG A 8 17.90 30.98 7.10
CA ARG A 8 18.62 31.09 8.39
C ARG A 8 17.72 30.82 9.61
N ILE A 9 16.76 29.91 9.50
CA ILE A 9 15.91 29.51 10.63
C ILE A 9 16.79 28.79 11.67
N PRO A 10 16.84 29.26 12.93
CA PRO A 10 17.73 28.68 13.94
C PRO A 10 17.34 27.23 14.25
N THR A 11 18.34 26.38 14.44
CA THR A 11 18.14 25.04 15.00
C THR A 11 17.89 25.13 16.50
N ARG A 12 17.39 24.05 17.13
CA ARG A 12 17.15 24.01 18.59
C ARG A 12 18.37 24.43 19.43
N LYS A 13 19.58 24.03 19.01
CA LYS A 13 20.83 24.36 19.71
C LYS A 13 21.46 25.67 19.22
N GLN A 14 20.81 26.37 18.30
CA GLN A 14 21.30 27.57 17.59
C GLN A 14 22.69 27.40 16.97
N THR A 15 23.13 26.16 16.82
CA THR A 15 24.44 25.75 16.33
C THR A 15 24.19 24.77 15.19
N GLY A 16 24.81 25.06 14.04
CA GLY A 16 24.72 24.20 12.85
C GLY A 16 23.52 24.46 11.95
N ARG A 17 23.37 23.56 10.97
CA ARG A 17 22.36 23.62 9.90
C ARG A 17 21.28 22.58 10.14
N TRP A 18 20.09 22.81 9.58
CA TRP A 18 19.04 21.81 9.53
C TRP A 18 19.48 20.57 8.75
N GLU A 19 19.53 19.45 9.45
CA GLU A 19 19.82 18.14 8.87
C GLU A 19 18.55 17.37 8.49
N ARG A 20 18.66 16.50 7.50
CA ARG A 20 17.53 15.71 7.00
C ARG A 20 16.98 14.77 8.07
N SER A 21 17.87 14.15 8.84
CA SER A 21 17.55 13.25 9.97
C SER A 21 16.69 13.94 11.02
N THR A 22 17.02 15.18 11.37
CA THR A 22 16.27 15.99 12.34
C THR A 22 14.86 16.27 11.86
N VAL A 23 14.69 16.78 10.64
CA VAL A 23 13.36 17.06 10.07
C VAL A 23 12.55 15.78 9.93
N TRP A 24 13.18 14.70 9.49
CA TRP A 24 12.53 13.39 9.37
C TRP A 24 12.04 12.87 10.73
N ALA A 25 12.83 13.01 11.79
CA ALA A 25 12.42 12.61 13.14
C ALA A 25 11.27 13.48 13.68
N MET A 26 11.28 14.78 13.39
CA MET A 26 10.21 15.70 13.76
C MET A 26 8.88 15.34 13.07
N LEU A 27 8.91 15.10 11.75
CA LEU A 27 7.70 14.75 10.99
C LEU A 27 7.05 13.44 11.45
N ARG A 28 7.80 12.55 12.12
CA ARG A 28 7.30 11.27 12.63
C ARG A 28 6.92 11.31 14.11
N ASN A 29 7.01 12.46 14.78
CA ASN A 29 6.77 12.54 16.20
C ASN A 29 5.27 12.70 16.53
N PRO A 30 4.59 11.68 17.08
CA PRO A 30 3.16 11.75 17.35
C PRO A 30 2.80 12.74 18.48
N ALA A 31 3.79 13.20 19.26
CA ALA A 31 3.58 14.26 20.25
C ALA A 31 3.00 15.54 19.62
N TYR A 32 3.32 15.85 18.36
CA TYR A 32 2.80 17.03 17.69
C TYR A 32 1.30 16.98 17.42
N LYS A 33 0.71 15.78 17.32
CA LYS A 33 -0.75 15.58 17.27
C LYS A 33 -1.37 15.24 18.63
N GLY A 34 -0.63 15.46 19.73
CA GLY A 34 -1.13 15.28 21.09
C GLY A 34 -0.92 13.90 21.72
N ALA A 35 -0.17 12.99 21.08
CA ALA A 35 0.09 11.64 21.59
C ALA A 35 1.59 11.34 21.66
N ALA A 36 2.24 11.70 22.76
CA ALA A 36 3.66 11.40 22.94
C ALA A 36 3.89 9.89 23.11
N GLY A 37 4.67 9.28 22.21
CA GLY A 37 4.96 7.85 22.27
C GLY A 37 6.16 7.52 23.15
N PHE A 38 5.97 6.69 24.17
CA PHE A 38 7.03 6.05 24.96
C PHE A 38 7.25 4.60 24.54
N GLY A 39 8.48 4.09 24.74
CA GLY A 39 8.80 2.70 24.41
C GLY A 39 8.85 2.40 22.90
N LYS A 40 9.12 3.40 22.05
CA LYS A 40 9.08 3.28 20.57
C LYS A 40 10.18 2.41 19.96
N THR A 41 11.25 2.15 20.69
CA THR A 41 12.43 1.44 20.19
C THR A 41 12.92 0.41 21.18
N GLN A 42 13.37 -0.74 20.69
CA GLN A 42 14.08 -1.75 21.47
C GLN A 42 15.50 -1.95 20.95
N THR A 43 16.37 -2.44 21.82
CA THR A 43 17.72 -2.86 21.45
C THR A 43 17.68 -4.34 21.05
N ALA A 44 18.20 -4.68 19.89
CA ALA A 44 18.31 -6.06 19.42
C ALA A 44 19.70 -6.33 18.82
N PRO A 45 20.14 -7.60 18.72
CA PRO A 45 21.40 -7.96 18.07
C PRO A 45 21.46 -7.49 16.62
N ARG A 46 22.66 -7.16 16.14
CA ARG A 46 22.81 -6.55 14.83
C ARG A 46 22.66 -7.61 13.74
N GLN A 47 21.52 -7.62 13.05
CA GLN A 47 21.23 -8.61 12.00
C GLN A 47 22.18 -8.57 10.78
N ARG A 48 22.95 -7.49 10.57
CA ARG A 48 23.85 -7.36 9.40
C ARG A 48 25.25 -6.90 9.78
N ILE A 49 26.22 -7.82 9.69
CA ILE A 49 27.65 -7.54 9.71
C ILE A 49 28.05 -6.96 8.34
N THR A 50 28.51 -5.71 8.31
CA THR A 50 28.91 -5.05 7.06
C THR A 50 30.22 -5.63 6.51
N ARG A 51 30.38 -5.67 5.18
CA ARG A 51 31.61 -6.14 4.51
C ARG A 51 32.89 -5.45 5.02
N PRO A 52 32.92 -4.12 5.26
CA PRO A 52 34.09 -3.46 5.84
C PRO A 52 34.46 -3.94 7.25
N LEU A 53 33.47 -4.32 8.06
CA LEU A 53 33.71 -4.82 9.43
C LEU A 53 34.34 -6.22 9.39
N ARG A 54 33.86 -7.07 8.49
CA ARG A 54 34.39 -8.43 8.25
C ARG A 54 35.82 -8.41 7.71
N LEU A 55 36.12 -7.49 6.78
CA LEU A 55 37.43 -7.36 6.15
C LEU A 55 38.51 -6.80 7.11
N ARG A 56 38.14 -6.09 8.17
CA ARG A 56 39.08 -5.54 9.16
C ARG A 56 39.46 -6.53 10.27
N GLY A 57 38.96 -7.78 10.24
CA GLY A 57 39.16 -8.75 11.32
C GLY A 57 38.60 -8.29 12.69
N GLY A 58 37.80 -7.22 12.70
CA GLY A 58 37.32 -6.59 13.92
C GLY A 58 36.08 -7.31 14.45
N ILE A 59 36.18 -7.83 15.66
CA ILE A 59 34.99 -8.13 16.47
C ILE A 59 34.26 -6.80 16.66
N ALA A 60 32.97 -6.75 16.29
CA ALA A 60 32.17 -5.56 16.52
C ALA A 60 32.15 -5.28 18.03
N SER A 61 32.67 -4.13 18.49
CA SER A 61 32.71 -3.84 19.93
C SER A 61 31.31 -3.72 20.56
N ARG A 62 30.26 -3.60 19.72
CA ARG A 62 28.85 -3.62 20.10
C ARG A 62 28.05 -4.42 19.07
N ASP A 63 27.47 -5.53 19.52
CA ASP A 63 26.50 -6.32 18.75
C ASP A 63 25.07 -5.91 19.12
N SER A 64 24.78 -4.62 19.02
CA SER A 64 23.43 -4.12 19.27
C SER A 64 23.05 -3.00 18.30
N ALA A 65 21.76 -2.97 17.95
CA ALA A 65 21.12 -1.97 17.12
C ALA A 65 19.75 -1.61 17.71
N HIS A 66 19.32 -0.37 17.54
CA HIS A 66 17.96 0.04 17.89
C HIS A 66 17.01 -0.25 16.73
N HIS A 67 15.90 -0.91 17.04
CA HIS A 67 14.82 -1.22 16.13
C HIS A 67 13.54 -0.55 16.61
N GLU A 68 12.73 -0.04 15.69
CA GLU A 68 11.39 0.44 16.01
C GLU A 68 10.51 -0.74 16.43
N ARG A 69 9.75 -0.56 17.50
CA ARG A 69 8.75 -1.52 17.93
C ARG A 69 7.45 -1.31 17.15
N PRO A 70 6.62 -2.35 16.97
CA PRO A 70 5.26 -2.21 16.47
C PRO A 70 4.49 -1.10 17.20
N GLN A 71 3.66 -0.35 16.47
CA GLN A 71 3.01 0.87 16.99
C GLN A 71 1.95 0.56 18.07
N ASP A 72 1.36 -0.62 18.03
CA ASP A 72 0.45 -1.19 19.03
C ASP A 72 1.14 -1.44 20.39
N GLU A 73 2.47 -1.60 20.39
CA GLU A 73 3.26 -1.72 21.62
C GLU A 73 3.68 -0.35 22.20
N TRP A 74 3.35 0.76 21.53
CA TRP A 74 3.73 2.09 21.99
C TRP A 74 2.78 2.57 23.08
N ILE A 75 3.35 3.12 24.15
CA ILE A 75 2.56 3.76 25.21
C ILE A 75 2.29 5.21 24.79
N ALA A 76 1.03 5.51 24.47
CA ALA A 76 0.60 6.86 24.12
C ALA A 76 0.33 7.68 25.39
N ILE A 77 1.04 8.79 25.53
CA ILE A 77 0.89 9.74 26.63
C ILE A 77 0.23 11.00 26.08
N PRO A 78 -0.94 11.42 26.58
CA PRO A 78 -1.63 12.62 26.09
C PRO A 78 -0.82 13.86 26.42
N VAL A 79 -0.61 14.72 25.42
CA VAL A 79 0.07 16.02 25.54
C VAL A 79 -0.69 17.08 24.74
N PRO A 80 -0.52 18.37 25.04
CA PRO A 80 -1.12 19.43 24.22
C PRO A 80 -0.66 19.34 22.75
N PRO A 81 -1.59 19.22 21.78
CA PRO A 81 -1.23 19.15 20.36
C PRO A 81 -0.73 20.50 19.84
N ILE A 82 0.21 20.45 18.88
CA ILE A 82 0.72 21.63 18.16
C ILE A 82 0.10 21.72 16.76
N ILE A 83 -0.28 20.58 16.18
CA ILE A 83 -0.96 20.45 14.89
C ILE A 83 -2.14 19.49 15.02
N ASP A 84 -3.09 19.58 14.09
CA ASP A 84 -4.22 18.66 14.01
C ASP A 84 -3.79 17.26 13.48
N GLU A 85 -4.66 16.27 13.71
CA GLU A 85 -4.40 14.89 13.31
C GLU A 85 -4.37 14.69 11.79
N GLN A 86 -5.18 15.44 11.02
CA GLN A 86 -5.24 15.32 9.57
C GLN A 86 -3.93 15.78 8.94
N THR A 87 -3.39 16.90 9.38
CA THR A 87 -2.08 17.43 8.93
C THR A 87 -0.95 16.44 9.24
N PHE A 88 -0.95 15.81 10.41
CA PHE A 88 0.03 14.79 10.76
C PHE A 88 -0.10 13.54 9.86
N ALA A 89 -1.33 13.08 9.60
CA ALA A 89 -1.60 11.94 8.75
C ALA A 89 -1.12 12.17 7.30
N LEU A 90 -1.43 13.34 6.72
CA LEU A 90 -0.94 13.73 5.39
C LEU A 90 0.59 13.73 5.31
N ALA A 91 1.28 14.16 6.37
CA ALA A 91 2.73 14.09 6.42
C ALA A 91 3.26 12.64 6.41
N GLN A 92 2.59 11.71 7.12
CA GLN A 92 2.96 10.28 7.09
C GLN A 92 2.75 9.67 5.70
N GLU A 93 1.60 9.94 5.07
CA GLU A 93 1.30 9.47 3.71
C GLU A 93 2.36 9.96 2.70
N ARG A 94 2.74 11.24 2.80
CA ARG A 94 3.80 11.80 1.96
C ARG A 94 5.15 11.15 2.22
N LEU A 95 5.49 10.84 3.48
CA LEU A 95 6.72 10.12 3.80
C LEU A 95 6.72 8.71 3.19
N GLU A 96 5.59 8.01 3.22
CA GLU A 96 5.44 6.68 2.62
C GLU A 96 5.57 6.74 1.09
N ALA A 97 4.81 7.61 0.43
CA ALA A 97 4.88 7.82 -1.00
C ALA A 97 6.31 8.18 -1.47
N ASN A 98 7.02 8.98 -0.68
CA ASN A 98 8.40 9.37 -0.97
C ASN A 98 9.39 8.19 -0.93
N LYS A 99 9.13 7.10 -0.19
CA LYS A 99 10.02 5.93 -0.21
C LYS A 99 10.16 5.35 -1.62
N THR A 100 9.05 5.32 -2.34
CA THR A 100 8.96 4.78 -3.71
C THR A 100 9.27 5.87 -4.74
N HIS A 101 8.57 7.00 -4.67
CA HIS A 101 8.49 7.96 -5.77
C HIS A 101 9.38 9.20 -5.61
N ALA A 102 10.14 9.33 -4.51
CA ALA A 102 10.98 10.51 -4.36
C ALA A 102 12.01 10.63 -5.51
N PRO A 103 12.17 11.82 -6.11
CA PRO A 103 13.13 12.05 -7.18
C PRO A 103 14.59 11.89 -6.69
N ARG A 104 14.84 11.80 -5.37
CA ARG A 104 16.18 11.71 -4.78
C ARG A 104 17.08 12.85 -5.33
N ARG A 105 18.33 12.58 -5.68
CA ARG A 105 19.27 13.59 -6.23
C ARG A 105 19.07 13.80 -7.75
N THR A 106 17.87 13.65 -8.26
CA THR A 106 17.59 13.87 -9.69
C THR A 106 17.49 15.36 -9.96
N VAL A 107 18.49 15.90 -10.66
CA VAL A 107 18.53 17.32 -11.05
C VAL A 107 17.70 17.58 -12.31
N VAL A 108 17.81 16.67 -13.29
CA VAL A 108 17.04 16.72 -14.53
C VAL A 108 15.99 15.61 -14.46
N PRO A 109 14.70 15.96 -14.30
CA PRO A 109 13.63 14.96 -14.21
C PRO A 109 13.43 14.24 -15.55
N SER A 110 12.85 13.05 -15.49
CA SER A 110 12.43 12.30 -16.67
C SER A 110 11.06 11.66 -16.42
N VAL A 111 10.30 11.43 -17.50
CA VAL A 111 8.84 11.19 -17.41
C VAL A 111 8.55 9.90 -16.66
N VAL A 112 9.23 8.80 -17.04
CA VAL A 112 8.92 7.47 -16.49
C VAL A 112 9.87 7.04 -15.35
N GLN A 113 10.60 7.97 -14.72
CA GLN A 113 11.55 7.61 -13.67
C GLN A 113 10.85 7.00 -12.45
N GLY A 114 11.24 5.78 -12.08
CA GLY A 114 10.65 5.06 -10.95
C GLY A 114 9.28 4.45 -11.23
N LEU A 115 8.81 4.49 -12.48
CA LEU A 115 7.51 3.95 -12.90
C LEU A 115 7.62 2.67 -13.75
N VAL A 116 8.76 2.48 -14.43
CA VAL A 116 8.96 1.37 -15.37
C VAL A 116 9.80 0.23 -14.80
N SER A 117 9.39 -1.00 -15.13
CA SER A 117 10.08 -2.25 -14.82
C SER A 117 10.39 -3.04 -16.08
N CYS A 118 11.39 -3.93 -15.99
CA CYS A 118 11.87 -4.71 -17.12
C CYS A 118 10.97 -5.93 -17.31
N ALA A 119 10.32 -6.04 -18.47
CA ALA A 119 9.47 -7.19 -18.78
C ALA A 119 10.20 -8.54 -18.70
N ASN A 120 11.51 -8.59 -18.97
CA ASN A 120 12.28 -9.83 -18.96
C ASN A 120 12.65 -10.34 -17.56
N CYS A 121 12.80 -9.46 -16.56
CA CYS A 121 13.30 -9.88 -15.23
C CYS A 121 12.57 -9.24 -14.04
N GLY A 122 11.55 -8.41 -14.29
CA GLY A 122 10.75 -7.72 -13.27
C GLY A 122 11.46 -6.58 -12.53
N TYR A 123 12.78 -6.44 -12.64
CA TYR A 123 13.51 -5.36 -11.96
C TYR A 123 13.16 -3.98 -12.51
N ALA A 124 13.14 -2.98 -11.63
CA ALA A 124 12.95 -1.58 -11.99
C ALA A 124 14.06 -1.09 -12.96
N LEU A 125 13.69 -0.20 -13.87
CA LEU A 125 14.65 0.54 -14.68
C LEU A 125 15.04 1.81 -13.93
N TYR A 126 16.34 2.10 -13.89
CA TYR A 126 16.87 3.33 -13.33
C TYR A 126 17.47 4.21 -14.42
N ARG A 127 17.45 5.52 -14.19
CA ARG A 127 18.02 6.51 -15.09
C ARG A 127 19.54 6.54 -14.97
N THR A 128 20.23 6.55 -16.11
CA THR A 128 21.68 6.73 -16.21
C THR A 128 22.02 7.64 -17.39
N SER A 129 23.28 8.07 -17.48
CA SER A 129 23.75 8.95 -18.56
C SER A 129 25.14 8.57 -19.02
N THR A 130 25.40 8.76 -20.30
CA THR A 130 26.74 8.70 -20.89
C THR A 130 27.09 10.09 -21.42
N ARG A 131 28.27 10.59 -21.05
CA ARG A 131 28.77 11.91 -21.45
C ARG A 131 29.89 11.75 -22.47
N SER A 132 29.75 12.38 -23.62
CA SER A 132 30.83 12.60 -24.59
C SER A 132 31.29 14.06 -24.55
N SER A 133 32.33 14.40 -25.33
CA SER A 133 32.78 15.79 -25.51
C SER A 133 31.70 16.70 -26.08
N ALA A 134 30.82 16.15 -26.94
CA ALA A 134 29.78 16.93 -27.61
C ALA A 134 28.45 17.01 -26.84
N ARG A 135 28.05 15.95 -26.12
CA ARG A 135 26.74 15.91 -25.46
C ARG A 135 26.63 14.85 -24.36
N THR A 136 25.63 15.02 -23.50
CA THR A 136 25.20 14.00 -22.53
C THR A 136 23.93 13.33 -23.05
N ILE A 137 23.93 11.99 -23.09
CA ILE A 137 22.79 11.17 -23.51
C ILE A 137 22.27 10.39 -22.31
N TYR A 138 20.94 10.39 -22.12
CA TYR A 138 20.28 9.71 -21.02
C TYR A 138 19.63 8.39 -21.46
N TYR A 139 19.64 7.42 -20.54
CA TYR A 139 19.11 6.08 -20.76
C TYR A 139 18.35 5.60 -19.52
N TYR A 140 17.36 4.74 -19.75
CA TYR A 140 16.80 3.85 -18.76
C TYR A 140 17.49 2.50 -18.84
N ARG A 141 18.10 2.06 -17.74
CA ARG A 141 18.82 0.78 -17.66
C ARG A 141 18.18 -0.14 -16.64
N CYS A 142 18.01 -1.40 -17.01
CA CYS A 142 17.50 -2.42 -16.11
C CYS A 142 18.49 -2.71 -14.97
N LEU A 143 18.06 -2.66 -13.71
CA LEU A 143 18.90 -3.03 -12.57
C LEU A 143 19.38 -4.49 -12.66
N GLY A 144 18.57 -5.37 -13.28
CA GLY A 144 18.89 -6.75 -13.66
C GLY A 144 20.23 -6.90 -14.40
N SER A 145 20.55 -5.92 -15.25
CA SER A 145 21.71 -5.93 -16.16
C SER A 145 23.03 -5.45 -15.55
N ASP A 146 23.01 -4.96 -14.32
CA ASP A 146 24.21 -4.46 -13.63
C ASP A 146 24.98 -5.63 -13.02
N ALA A 147 25.86 -6.25 -13.81
CA ALA A 147 26.69 -7.38 -13.38
C ALA A 147 27.51 -7.07 -12.12
N TRP A 148 28.09 -5.87 -12.02
CA TRP A 148 28.93 -5.45 -10.90
C TRP A 148 28.20 -5.40 -9.55
N ARG A 149 26.85 -5.37 -9.54
CA ARG A 149 26.05 -5.38 -8.30
C ARG A 149 25.84 -6.78 -7.73
N ARG A 150 26.23 -7.83 -8.46
CA ARG A 150 25.89 -9.22 -8.15
C ARG A 150 27.14 -10.09 -8.27
N LEU A 151 27.30 -11.02 -7.33
CA LEU A 151 28.43 -11.93 -7.33
C LEU A 151 28.38 -12.96 -8.48
N GLY A 152 27.19 -13.26 -9.02
CA GLY A 152 26.96 -14.23 -10.11
C GLY A 152 26.78 -13.61 -11.50
N GLY A 153 27.18 -12.36 -11.72
CA GLY A 153 26.99 -11.68 -13.02
C GLY A 153 25.57 -11.11 -13.23
N PRO A 154 25.25 -10.65 -14.45
CA PRO A 154 23.96 -10.01 -14.74
C PRO A 154 22.84 -11.06 -14.79
N LEU A 155 21.67 -10.73 -14.21
CA LEU A 155 20.46 -11.57 -14.32
C LEU A 155 19.65 -11.27 -15.58
N CYS A 156 20.00 -10.22 -16.32
CA CYS A 156 19.27 -9.77 -17.49
C CYS A 156 20.22 -9.12 -18.49
N HIS A 157 19.96 -9.32 -19.78
CA HIS A 157 20.72 -8.73 -20.89
C HIS A 157 19.93 -7.65 -21.64
N SER A 158 18.88 -7.11 -21.02
CA SER A 158 18.09 -6.01 -21.59
C SER A 158 18.98 -4.81 -21.89
N ARG A 159 18.91 -4.31 -23.12
CA ARG A 159 19.70 -3.18 -23.60
C ARG A 159 19.20 -1.88 -22.98
N PRO A 160 20.08 -0.92 -22.64
CA PRO A 160 19.65 0.40 -22.20
C PRO A 160 18.75 1.07 -23.23
N ILE A 161 17.63 1.62 -22.77
CA ILE A 161 16.64 2.30 -23.62
C ILE A 161 16.93 3.79 -23.58
N ARG A 162 16.94 4.46 -24.73
CA ARG A 162 17.11 5.91 -24.83
C ARG A 162 15.97 6.64 -24.11
N GLN A 163 16.31 7.55 -23.19
CA GLN A 163 15.33 8.23 -22.34
C GLN A 163 14.29 8.98 -23.17
N ASP A 164 14.74 9.72 -24.17
CA ASP A 164 13.93 10.52 -25.09
C ASP A 164 12.93 9.68 -25.88
N LEU A 165 13.28 8.44 -26.25
CA LEU A 165 12.37 7.56 -26.97
C LEU A 165 11.29 7.00 -26.05
N LEU A 166 11.67 6.52 -24.87
CA LEU A 166 10.70 5.95 -23.92
C LEU A 166 9.77 7.01 -23.34
N ASP A 167 10.33 8.18 -22.97
CA ASP A 167 9.55 9.30 -22.46
C ASP A 167 8.55 9.79 -23.51
N ARG A 168 8.95 9.84 -24.80
CA ARG A 168 8.03 10.24 -25.89
C ARG A 168 6.86 9.26 -26.02
N VAL A 169 7.12 7.96 -26.06
CA VAL A 169 6.06 6.95 -26.15
C VAL A 169 5.10 7.08 -24.97
N ALA A 170 5.63 7.16 -23.75
CA ALA A 170 4.81 7.32 -22.56
C ALA A 170 3.99 8.62 -22.60
N TRP A 171 4.59 9.72 -23.03
CA TRP A 171 3.90 11.00 -23.14
C TRP A 171 2.78 10.99 -24.19
N THR A 172 3.02 10.37 -25.35
CA THR A 172 1.99 10.21 -26.39
C THR A 172 0.77 9.46 -25.84
N GLU A 173 0.99 8.35 -25.14
CA GLU A 173 -0.12 7.58 -24.53
C GLU A 173 -0.84 8.36 -23.43
N ILE A 174 -0.12 9.13 -22.62
CA ILE A 174 -0.73 10.01 -21.60
C ILE A 174 -1.62 11.06 -22.26
N VAL A 175 -1.14 11.73 -23.31
CA VAL A 175 -1.91 12.74 -24.03
C VAL A 175 -3.17 12.11 -24.62
N LYS A 176 -3.05 10.96 -25.29
CA LYS A 176 -4.20 10.23 -25.83
C LYS A 176 -5.23 9.88 -24.75
N LEU A 177 -4.77 9.41 -23.59
CA LEU A 177 -5.64 9.09 -22.46
C LEU A 177 -6.40 10.33 -21.94
N LEU A 178 -5.75 11.50 -21.93
CA LEU A 178 -6.35 12.76 -21.49
C LEU A 178 -7.31 13.35 -22.53
N GLU A 179 -7.04 13.16 -23.83
CA GLU A 179 -7.89 13.60 -24.94
C GLU A 179 -9.13 12.71 -25.11
N GLU A 180 -9.08 11.46 -24.65
CA GLU A 180 -10.20 10.51 -24.68
C GLU A 180 -10.67 10.13 -23.26
N PRO A 181 -11.41 11.01 -22.54
CA PRO A 181 -11.90 10.74 -21.18
C PRO A 181 -12.71 9.43 -21.05
N GLY A 182 -13.35 8.97 -22.14
CA GLY A 182 -14.06 7.69 -22.19
C GLY A 182 -13.17 6.47 -21.91
N LEU A 183 -11.88 6.53 -22.26
CA LEU A 183 -10.92 5.47 -21.93
C LEU A 183 -10.66 5.40 -20.43
N ILE A 184 -10.55 6.56 -19.77
CA ILE A 184 -10.37 6.65 -18.31
C ILE A 184 -11.60 6.05 -17.62
N GLN A 185 -12.81 6.45 -18.04
CA GLN A 185 -14.04 5.95 -17.45
C GLN A 185 -14.17 4.43 -17.62
N SER A 186 -13.88 3.91 -18.82
CA SER A 186 -13.93 2.47 -19.11
C SER A 186 -12.96 1.66 -18.25
N GLU A 187 -11.73 2.17 -18.04
CA GLU A 187 -10.74 1.51 -17.19
C GLU A 187 -11.11 1.60 -15.70
N LEU A 188 -11.69 2.72 -15.23
CA LEU A 188 -12.24 2.83 -13.88
C LEU A 188 -13.36 1.83 -13.65
N ASP A 189 -14.31 1.73 -14.58
CA ASP A 189 -15.42 0.78 -14.50
C ASP A 189 -14.92 -0.67 -14.50
N ARG A 190 -13.93 -0.99 -15.34
CA ARG A 190 -13.27 -2.30 -15.35
C ARG A 190 -12.62 -2.62 -13.99
N ARG A 191 -11.89 -1.67 -13.39
CA ARG A 191 -11.24 -1.87 -12.08
C ARG A 191 -12.25 -2.00 -10.96
N LEU A 192 -13.33 -1.22 -10.99
CA LEU A 192 -14.44 -1.33 -10.04
C LEU A 192 -15.10 -2.71 -10.15
N ALA A 193 -15.33 -3.20 -11.37
CA ALA A 193 -15.86 -4.54 -11.58
C ALA A 193 -14.89 -5.62 -11.04
N ALA A 194 -13.61 -5.54 -11.36
CA ALA A 194 -12.59 -6.49 -10.88
C ALA A 194 -12.46 -6.49 -9.34
N ALA A 195 -12.45 -5.30 -8.72
CA ALA A 195 -12.42 -5.15 -7.27
C ALA A 195 -13.65 -5.78 -6.62
N ARG A 196 -14.86 -5.56 -7.19
CA ARG A 196 -16.08 -6.23 -6.75
C ARG A 196 -15.97 -7.76 -6.81
N HIS A 197 -15.28 -8.33 -7.80
CA HIS A 197 -15.12 -9.80 -7.93
C HIS A 197 -14.07 -10.41 -6.98
N ILE A 198 -13.10 -9.62 -6.53
CA ILE A 198 -12.03 -10.05 -5.61
C ILE A 198 -12.43 -9.85 -4.15
N ASP A 199 -13.37 -8.94 -3.87
CA ASP A 199 -13.83 -8.61 -2.53
C ASP A 199 -14.36 -9.86 -1.78
N PRO A 200 -13.69 -10.31 -0.69
CA PRO A 200 -14.15 -11.42 0.14
C PRO A 200 -15.57 -11.23 0.66
N THR A 201 -15.98 -9.98 0.89
CA THR A 201 -17.31 -9.61 1.36
C THR A 201 -18.37 -9.93 0.31
N LYS A 202 -18.10 -9.67 -0.98
CA LYS A 202 -19.03 -10.02 -2.07
C LYS A 202 -19.14 -11.52 -2.30
N ARG A 203 -18.01 -12.26 -2.21
CA ARG A 203 -18.03 -13.73 -2.27
C ARG A 203 -18.84 -14.35 -1.13
N ARG A 204 -18.73 -13.78 0.08
CA ARG A 204 -19.53 -14.18 1.25
C ARG A 204 -21.01 -13.87 1.03
N GLU A 205 -21.34 -12.68 0.55
CA GLU A 205 -22.70 -12.26 0.19
C GLU A 205 -23.34 -13.21 -0.84
N ASP A 206 -22.62 -13.56 -1.92
CA ASP A 206 -23.09 -14.50 -2.95
C ASP A 206 -23.23 -15.94 -2.41
N GLY A 207 -22.43 -16.33 -1.43
CA GLY A 207 -22.58 -17.59 -0.69
C GLY A 207 -23.89 -17.61 0.11
N LEU A 208 -24.10 -16.59 0.93
CA LEU A 208 -25.29 -16.44 1.78
C LEU A 208 -26.59 -16.37 0.94
N ARG A 209 -26.58 -15.67 -0.20
CA ARG A 209 -27.73 -15.65 -1.13
C ARG A 209 -28.09 -17.04 -1.66
N ARG A 210 -27.09 -17.85 -2.02
CA ARG A 210 -27.30 -19.23 -2.48
C ARG A 210 -27.83 -20.13 -1.36
N ASP A 211 -27.34 -19.95 -0.14
CA ASP A 211 -27.81 -20.69 1.03
C ASP A 211 -29.25 -20.33 1.38
N LEU A 212 -29.61 -19.05 1.34
CA LEU A 212 -30.97 -18.59 1.53
C LEU A 212 -31.93 -19.20 0.51
N ALA A 213 -31.56 -19.20 -0.78
CA ALA A 213 -32.36 -19.82 -1.83
C ALA A 213 -32.53 -21.33 -1.63
N ARG A 214 -31.49 -22.04 -1.15
CA ARG A 214 -31.57 -23.46 -0.81
C ARG A 214 -32.50 -23.72 0.37
N LEU A 215 -32.41 -22.92 1.43
CA LEU A 215 -33.29 -23.03 2.61
C LEU A 215 -34.76 -22.76 2.24
N GLN A 216 -35.02 -21.72 1.44
CA GLN A 216 -36.37 -21.42 0.94
C GLN A 216 -36.96 -22.56 0.11
N LYS A 217 -36.15 -23.17 -0.77
CA LYS A 217 -36.57 -24.37 -1.52
C LYS A 217 -36.86 -25.55 -0.60
N SER A 218 -36.04 -25.80 0.42
CA SER A 218 -36.28 -26.88 1.39
C SER A 218 -37.55 -26.65 2.21
N ILE A 219 -37.81 -25.42 2.64
CA ILE A 219 -39.05 -25.03 3.32
C ILE A 219 -40.26 -25.27 2.40
N ALA A 220 -40.18 -24.82 1.14
CA ALA A 220 -41.24 -25.02 0.16
C ALA A 220 -41.51 -26.52 -0.07
N ARG A 221 -40.47 -27.35 -0.22
CA ARG A 221 -40.62 -28.80 -0.39
C ARG A 221 -41.27 -29.48 0.81
N LEU A 222 -40.95 -29.08 2.04
CA LEU A 222 -41.61 -29.62 3.23
C LEU A 222 -43.10 -29.22 3.29
N LEU A 223 -43.43 -28.00 2.88
CA LEU A 223 -44.82 -27.56 2.80
C LEU A 223 -45.60 -28.34 1.73
N THR A 224 -45.01 -28.56 0.55
CA THR A 224 -45.61 -29.39 -0.50
C THR A 224 -45.81 -30.84 -0.02
N ALA A 225 -44.81 -31.45 0.63
CA ALA A 225 -44.94 -32.81 1.15
C ALA A 225 -46.06 -32.95 2.20
N TYR A 226 -46.29 -31.93 3.03
CA TYR A 226 -47.43 -31.89 3.94
C TYR A 226 -48.77 -31.74 3.21
N GLN A 227 -48.84 -30.90 2.18
CA GLN A 227 -50.05 -30.71 1.36
C GLN A 227 -50.45 -31.96 0.57
N GLU A 228 -49.49 -32.80 0.21
CA GLU A 228 -49.69 -34.07 -0.50
C GLU A 228 -49.90 -35.27 0.45
N ASP A 229 -50.10 -35.02 1.76
CA ASP A 229 -50.26 -36.05 2.82
C ASP A 229 -49.08 -37.05 2.91
N LEU A 230 -47.90 -36.68 2.40
CA LEU A 230 -46.67 -37.48 2.45
C LEU A 230 -45.90 -37.31 3.77
N LEU A 231 -46.36 -36.41 4.65
CA LEU A 231 -45.70 -36.05 5.91
C LEU A 231 -46.76 -35.71 6.97
N SER A 232 -46.57 -36.19 8.21
CA SER A 232 -47.45 -35.83 9.33
C SER A 232 -47.23 -34.40 9.85
N LEU A 233 -48.24 -33.85 10.52
CA LEU A 233 -48.15 -32.52 11.14
C LEU A 233 -47.06 -32.45 12.23
N ASP A 234 -46.86 -33.54 12.99
CA ASP A 234 -45.84 -33.58 14.04
C ASP A 234 -44.42 -33.58 13.47
N GLU A 235 -44.18 -34.31 12.36
CA GLU A 235 -42.91 -34.26 11.65
C GLU A 235 -42.62 -32.87 11.07
N LEU A 236 -43.65 -32.18 10.56
CA LEU A 236 -43.52 -30.80 10.09
C LEU A 236 -43.15 -29.85 11.23
N ARG A 237 -43.83 -29.95 12.37
CA ARG A 237 -43.55 -29.15 13.58
C ARG A 237 -42.15 -29.39 14.12
N HIS A 238 -41.63 -30.61 13.98
CA HIS A 238 -40.27 -30.92 14.41
C HIS A 238 -39.20 -30.35 13.47
N ARG A 239 -39.40 -30.43 12.15
CA ARG A 239 -38.38 -30.07 11.14
C ARG A 239 -38.39 -28.60 10.70
N MET A 240 -39.55 -27.93 10.72
CA MET A 240 -39.70 -26.54 10.27
C MET A 240 -38.92 -25.49 11.09
N PRO A 241 -38.85 -25.56 12.44
CA PRO A 241 -38.22 -24.53 13.26
C PRO A 241 -36.72 -24.34 12.95
N GLU A 242 -35.99 -25.43 12.70
CA GLU A 242 -34.56 -25.36 12.38
C GLU A 242 -34.32 -24.63 11.05
N LEU A 243 -35.09 -24.96 10.02
CA LEU A 243 -34.99 -24.32 8.71
C LEU A 243 -35.33 -22.83 8.77
N ARG A 244 -36.37 -22.45 9.52
CA ARG A 244 -36.76 -21.05 9.74
C ARG A 244 -35.72 -20.28 10.54
N ARG A 245 -35.12 -20.90 11.57
CA ARG A 245 -34.02 -20.29 12.34
C ARG A 245 -32.82 -20.01 11.44
N ARG A 246 -32.43 -20.98 10.59
CA ARG A 246 -31.33 -20.83 9.63
C ARG A 246 -31.65 -19.76 8.59
N GLU A 247 -32.87 -19.74 8.05
CA GLU A 247 -33.32 -18.71 7.10
C GLU A 247 -33.21 -17.31 7.70
N TYR A 248 -33.67 -17.12 8.95
CA TYR A 248 -33.58 -15.85 9.65
C TYR A 248 -32.13 -15.42 9.89
N ALA A 249 -31.28 -16.32 10.36
CA ALA A 249 -29.87 -16.04 10.60
C ALA A 249 -29.13 -15.62 9.30
N THR A 250 -29.35 -16.35 8.20
CA THR A 250 -28.75 -16.02 6.90
C THR A 250 -29.25 -14.68 6.35
N ARG A 251 -30.53 -14.34 6.55
CA ARG A 251 -31.07 -13.01 6.18
C ARG A 251 -30.46 -11.88 7.02
N ALA A 252 -30.34 -12.08 8.34
CA ALA A 252 -29.73 -11.08 9.22
C ALA A 252 -28.27 -10.80 8.86
N GLU A 253 -27.52 -11.85 8.49
CA GLU A 253 -26.12 -11.69 8.05
C GLU A 253 -26.01 -10.94 6.72
N LEU A 254 -26.90 -11.23 5.75
CA LEU A 254 -26.98 -10.45 4.50
C LEU A 254 -27.30 -8.98 4.75
N GLN A 255 -28.22 -8.69 5.68
CA GLN A 255 -28.56 -7.31 6.03
C GLN A 255 -27.37 -6.58 6.66
N SER A 256 -26.65 -7.22 7.59
CA SER A 256 -25.45 -6.64 8.21
C SER A 256 -24.37 -6.28 7.19
N ILE A 257 -24.17 -7.11 6.14
CA ILE A 257 -23.21 -6.81 5.07
C ILE A 257 -23.67 -5.60 4.23
N ALA A 258 -24.98 -5.49 3.96
CA ALA A 258 -25.55 -4.35 3.23
C ALA A 258 -25.41 -3.03 4.01
N ASP A 259 -25.67 -3.06 5.31
CA ASP A 259 -25.56 -1.89 6.18
C ASP A 259 -24.10 -1.40 6.26
N GLN A 260 -23.13 -2.31 6.44
CA GLN A 260 -21.69 -1.98 6.43
C GLN A 260 -21.22 -1.35 5.10
N THR A 261 -21.81 -1.77 3.98
CA THR A 261 -21.48 -1.23 2.65
C THR A 261 -22.06 0.17 2.47
N THR A 262 -23.24 0.40 3.01
CA THR A 262 -23.94 1.70 2.96
C THR A 262 -23.23 2.74 3.84
N ASP A 263 -22.82 2.35 5.05
CA ASP A 263 -22.03 3.23 5.93
C ASP A 263 -20.70 3.61 5.28
N ARG A 264 -19.98 2.64 4.72
CA ARG A 264 -18.68 2.89 4.08
C ARG A 264 -18.79 3.81 2.86
N THR A 265 -19.90 3.77 2.13
CA THR A 265 -20.15 4.67 1.00
C THR A 265 -20.61 6.06 1.42
N ALA A 266 -21.30 6.19 2.56
CA ALA A 266 -21.62 7.48 3.17
C ALA A 266 -20.35 8.20 3.69
N TYR A 267 -19.43 7.47 4.32
CA TYR A 267 -18.15 8.02 4.81
C TYR A 267 -17.20 8.51 3.71
N LEU A 268 -17.32 7.99 2.48
CA LEU A 268 -16.49 8.39 1.33
C LEU A 268 -17.06 9.58 0.53
N ARG A 269 -18.26 10.06 0.88
CA ARG A 269 -18.94 11.19 0.23
C ARG A 269 -18.87 12.50 1.01
N LEU A 270 -18.26 12.51 2.19
CA LEU A 270 -17.91 13.69 2.99
C LEU A 270 -16.40 13.94 2.88
#